data_AF-A0A2E7ZUL8-F1
#
_entry.id   AF-A0A2E7ZUL8-F1
#
_cell.length_a   1.000
_cell.length_b   1.000
_cell.length_c   1.000
_cell.angle_alpha   90.00
_cell.angle_beta   90.00
_cell.angle_gamma   90.00
#
_symmetry.space_group_name_H-M   'P 1'
#
loop_
_entity.id
_entity.type
_entity.pdbx_description
1 polymer ?
#
loop_
_entity_poly.entity_id
_entity_poly.type
_entity_poly.pdbx_seq_one_letter_code
_entity_poly.pdbx_strand_id
1 'polypeptide(L)'
;MARALSPLLDAIADVEGGSQSLNAANRGRAGDTPGGCLSVLGRNCTDMTVGEVIQAQRWSIFAVGAYQFVPCTLKSLIAKSGFNSARRFDKVTQQELAVLNIKYMRPQVWAYVLGEPVSAYRAALEMAKEWASVGHPSDNRSYYAGGRGGNKAKISTSFVSQTLRDVRGTLSRPQVIR
;
A
#
# COMPACT_ATOMS: atom_id res chain seq x y z
N MET A 1 11.27 -4.00 12.23
CA MET A 1 10.14 -3.04 12.09
C MET A 1 9.09 -3.50 11.09
N ALA A 2 9.43 -3.94 9.86
CA ALA A 2 8.41 -4.35 8.87
C ALA A 2 7.53 -5.57 9.28
N ARG A 3 8.02 -6.46 10.15
CA ARG A 3 7.37 -7.74 10.49
C ARG A 3 6.03 -7.61 11.23
N ALA A 4 5.84 -6.53 12.01
CA ALA A 4 4.61 -6.34 12.77
C ALA A 4 3.41 -6.14 11.82
N LEU A 5 3.59 -5.33 10.76
CA LEU A 5 2.54 -5.04 9.79
C LEU A 5 2.34 -6.13 8.73
N SER A 6 3.18 -7.19 8.73
CA SER A 6 3.15 -8.22 7.68
C SER A 6 1.77 -8.86 7.51
N PRO A 7 1.02 -9.29 8.54
CA PRO A 7 -0.30 -9.91 8.31
C PRO A 7 -1.27 -9.01 7.55
N LEU A 8 -1.24 -7.69 7.83
CA LEU A 8 -2.08 -6.72 7.15
C LEU A 8 -1.58 -6.44 5.73
N LEU A 9 -0.27 -6.27 5.55
CA LEU A 9 0.34 -6.01 4.25
C LEU A 9 0.26 -7.21 3.32
N ASP A 10 0.33 -8.43 3.83
CA ASP A 10 0.20 -9.66 3.05
C ASP A 10 -1.25 -9.79 2.54
N ALA A 11 -2.25 -9.55 3.39
CA ALA A 11 -3.66 -9.51 2.97
C ALA A 11 -3.94 -8.43 1.92
N ILE A 12 -3.33 -7.25 2.05
CA ILE A 12 -3.42 -6.18 1.05
C ILE A 12 -2.75 -6.62 -0.26
N ALA A 13 -1.54 -7.16 -0.19
CA ALA A 13 -0.78 -7.60 -1.35
C ALA A 13 -1.53 -8.67 -2.18
N ASP A 14 -2.12 -9.65 -1.51
CA ASP A 14 -2.87 -10.74 -2.14
C ASP A 14 -4.10 -10.20 -2.89
N VAL A 15 -4.78 -9.22 -2.29
CA VAL A 15 -6.02 -8.68 -2.83
C VAL A 15 -5.80 -7.64 -3.92
N GLU A 16 -4.90 -6.69 -3.68
CA GLU A 16 -4.61 -5.57 -4.58
C GLU A 16 -3.74 -6.02 -5.77
N GLY A 17 -2.79 -6.93 -5.53
CA GLY A 17 -1.98 -7.54 -6.59
C GLY A 17 -2.73 -8.62 -7.38
N GLY A 18 -3.67 -9.32 -6.74
CA GLY A 18 -4.44 -10.40 -7.36
C GLY A 18 -3.54 -11.45 -8.03
N SER A 19 -3.97 -11.97 -9.18
CA SER A 19 -3.23 -13.00 -9.91
C SER A 19 -1.94 -12.50 -10.56
N GLN A 20 -1.74 -11.18 -10.69
CA GLN A 20 -0.50 -10.60 -11.20
C GLN A 20 0.51 -10.28 -10.07
N SER A 21 0.07 -10.31 -8.81
CA SER A 21 0.87 -10.11 -7.61
C SER A 21 1.81 -8.89 -7.72
N LEU A 22 3.13 -9.09 -7.63
CA LEU A 22 4.15 -8.03 -7.69
C LEU A 22 4.22 -7.29 -9.02
N ASN A 23 3.67 -7.89 -10.09
CA ASN A 23 3.66 -7.32 -11.43
C ASN A 23 2.30 -6.75 -11.83
N ALA A 24 1.35 -6.66 -10.88
CA ALA A 24 0.06 -6.05 -11.12
C ALA A 24 0.21 -4.60 -11.57
N ALA A 25 -0.60 -4.21 -12.54
CA ALA A 25 -0.70 -2.84 -13.00
C ALA A 25 -2.15 -2.56 -13.38
N ASN A 26 -2.54 -1.29 -13.38
CA ASN A 26 -3.75 -0.83 -14.06
C ASN A 26 -3.48 0.49 -14.78
N ARG A 27 -4.40 0.92 -15.64
CA ARG A 27 -4.31 2.18 -16.41
C ARG A 27 -5.37 3.20 -16.00
N GLY A 28 -5.93 3.05 -14.80
CA GLY A 28 -6.97 3.92 -14.24
C GLY A 28 -8.25 3.18 -13.85
N ARG A 29 -8.40 1.90 -14.21
CA ARG A 29 -9.52 1.07 -13.77
C ARG A 29 -9.03 -0.30 -13.27
N ALA A 30 -9.53 -0.76 -12.13
CA ALA A 30 -9.18 -2.07 -11.60
C ALA A 30 -9.46 -3.19 -12.62
N GLY A 31 -8.46 -4.04 -12.87
CA GLY A 31 -8.54 -5.18 -13.79
C GLY A 31 -8.44 -4.84 -15.28
N ASP A 32 -8.17 -3.59 -15.66
CA ASP A 32 -8.08 -3.16 -17.07
C ASP A 32 -6.78 -3.62 -17.78
N THR A 33 -5.84 -4.20 -17.05
CA THR A 33 -4.52 -4.57 -17.54
C THR A 33 -4.24 -6.05 -17.24
N PRO A 34 -4.94 -6.99 -17.91
CA PRO A 34 -4.60 -8.41 -17.82
C PRO A 34 -3.14 -8.62 -18.26
N GLY A 35 -2.40 -9.45 -17.52
CA GLY A 35 -0.96 -9.65 -17.73
C GLY A 35 -0.04 -8.62 -17.04
N GLY A 36 -0.61 -7.59 -16.38
CA GLY A 36 0.15 -6.65 -15.56
C GLY A 36 1.19 -5.85 -16.35
N CYS A 37 2.33 -5.51 -15.73
CA CYS A 37 3.39 -4.75 -16.40
C CYS A 37 3.88 -5.44 -17.68
N LEU A 38 3.94 -6.77 -17.73
CA LEU A 38 4.45 -7.48 -18.90
C LEU A 38 3.65 -7.16 -20.17
N SER A 39 2.31 -7.07 -20.06
CA SER A 39 1.44 -6.83 -21.22
C SER A 39 1.50 -5.40 -21.75
N VAL A 40 1.88 -4.43 -20.91
CA VAL A 40 1.90 -3.00 -21.28
C VAL A 40 3.31 -2.48 -21.54
N LEU A 41 4.29 -2.97 -20.80
CA LEU A 41 5.67 -2.48 -20.81
C LEU A 41 6.64 -3.45 -21.50
N GLY A 42 6.20 -4.67 -21.85
CA GLY A 42 7.06 -5.70 -22.43
C GLY A 42 8.06 -6.31 -21.43
N ARG A 43 7.97 -5.97 -20.14
CA ARG A 43 8.78 -6.53 -19.05
C ARG A 43 8.03 -6.49 -17.71
N ASN A 44 8.45 -7.32 -16.77
CA ASN A 44 7.88 -7.35 -15.42
C ASN A 44 8.25 -6.08 -14.63
N CYS A 45 7.35 -5.60 -13.76
CA CYS A 45 7.67 -4.45 -12.90
C CYS A 45 8.83 -4.79 -11.95
N THR A 46 8.92 -6.06 -11.52
CA THR A 46 9.99 -6.57 -10.65
C THR A 46 11.37 -6.58 -11.31
N ASP A 47 11.44 -6.42 -12.63
CA ASP A 47 12.68 -6.21 -13.37
C ASP A 47 13.11 -4.75 -13.45
N MET A 48 12.23 -3.83 -13.09
CA MET A 48 12.46 -2.40 -13.16
C MET A 48 12.96 -1.88 -11.81
N THR A 49 13.70 -0.77 -11.84
CA THR A 49 13.97 0.06 -10.67
C THR A 49 12.73 0.85 -10.28
N VAL A 50 12.66 1.32 -9.03
CA VAL A 50 11.57 2.22 -8.60
C VAL A 50 11.53 3.48 -9.48
N GLY A 51 12.68 4.00 -9.89
CA GLY A 51 12.79 5.13 -10.82
C GLY A 51 12.16 4.84 -12.18
N GLU A 52 12.45 3.69 -12.79
CA GLU A 52 11.82 3.27 -14.05
C GLU A 52 10.30 3.09 -13.90
N VAL A 53 9.84 2.55 -12.76
CA VAL A 53 8.40 2.42 -12.48
C VAL A 53 7.72 3.80 -12.40
N ILE A 54 8.32 4.77 -11.71
CA ILE A 54 7.82 6.15 -11.65
C ILE A 54 7.77 6.79 -13.05
N GLN A 55 8.72 6.47 -13.94
CA GLN A 55 8.69 6.96 -15.31
C GLN A 55 7.58 6.30 -16.13
N ALA A 56 7.39 4.98 -16.02
CA ALA A 56 6.29 4.27 -16.68
C ALA A 56 4.92 4.78 -16.20
N GLN A 57 4.82 5.20 -14.94
CA GLN A 57 3.62 5.79 -14.35
C GLN A 57 3.20 7.15 -14.95
N ARG A 58 4.07 7.80 -15.75
CA ARG A 58 3.74 9.05 -16.42
C ARG A 58 2.86 8.85 -17.64
N TRP A 59 2.94 7.68 -18.30
CA TRP A 59 2.37 7.50 -19.64
C TRP A 59 1.72 6.15 -19.89
N SER A 60 2.17 5.08 -19.22
CA SER A 60 1.86 3.71 -19.62
C SER A 60 0.98 2.98 -18.61
N ILE A 61 1.19 3.22 -17.32
CA ILE A 61 0.45 2.59 -16.21
C ILE A 61 0.08 3.64 -15.17
N PHE A 62 -0.89 3.37 -14.32
CA PHE A 62 -1.35 4.26 -13.27
C PHE A 62 -1.01 3.67 -11.89
N ALA A 63 -1.73 2.65 -11.43
CA ALA A 63 -1.37 1.95 -10.19
C ALA A 63 -0.52 0.70 -10.48
N VAL A 64 0.43 0.38 -9.60
CA VAL A 64 1.43 -0.67 -9.86
C VAL A 64 1.85 -1.44 -8.61
N GLY A 65 2.22 -2.70 -8.81
CA GLY A 65 2.72 -3.61 -7.79
C GLY A 65 1.61 -4.21 -6.93
N ALA A 66 2.02 -5.06 -5.98
CA ALA A 66 1.12 -5.75 -5.08
C ALA A 66 0.34 -4.79 -4.17
N TYR A 67 0.82 -3.56 -3.98
CA TYR A 67 0.18 -2.55 -3.14
C TYR A 67 -0.49 -1.42 -3.95
N GLN A 68 -0.54 -1.56 -5.28
CA GLN A 68 -1.19 -0.62 -6.21
C GLN A 68 -0.79 0.85 -5.97
N PHE A 69 0.51 1.13 -5.89
CA PHE A 69 1.00 2.50 -5.71
C PHE A 69 0.61 3.36 -6.92
N VAL A 70 -0.06 4.49 -6.68
CA VAL A 70 -0.39 5.48 -7.73
C VAL A 70 0.73 6.52 -7.91
N PRO A 71 0.78 7.27 -9.02
CA PRO A 71 1.95 8.09 -9.36
C PRO A 71 2.27 9.18 -8.33
N CYS A 72 1.24 9.85 -7.81
CA CYS A 72 1.42 10.91 -6.80
C CYS A 72 1.92 10.36 -5.46
N THR A 73 1.42 9.19 -5.04
CA THR A 73 1.82 8.52 -3.80
C THR A 73 3.27 8.06 -3.87
N LEU A 74 3.65 7.28 -4.91
CA LEU A 74 5.00 6.75 -5.00
C LEU A 74 6.04 7.88 -5.10
N LYS A 75 5.79 8.90 -5.92
CA LYS A 75 6.69 10.06 -6.03
C LYS A 75 6.84 10.82 -4.71
N SER A 76 5.73 11.08 -4.01
CA SER A 76 5.74 11.77 -2.71
C SER A 76 6.46 10.95 -1.65
N LEU A 77 6.27 9.63 -1.68
CA LEU A 77 6.90 8.71 -0.76
C LEU A 77 8.43 8.73 -0.88
N ILE A 78 8.95 8.64 -2.11
CA ILE A 78 10.40 8.72 -2.36
C ILE A 78 10.95 10.07 -1.87
N ALA A 79 10.27 11.17 -2.19
CA ALA A 79 10.71 12.50 -1.76
C ALA A 79 10.73 12.67 -0.23
N LYS A 80 9.73 12.14 0.49
CA LYS A 80 9.63 12.25 1.95
C LYS A 80 10.57 11.31 2.71
N SER A 81 10.86 10.14 2.13
CA SER A 81 11.64 9.09 2.80
C SER A 81 13.12 9.10 2.45
N GLY A 82 13.52 9.75 1.35
CA GLY A 82 14.89 9.66 0.82
C GLY A 82 15.22 8.27 0.25
N PHE A 83 14.19 7.46 -0.05
CA PHE A 83 14.37 6.09 -0.52
C PHE A 83 15.15 6.04 -1.84
N ASN A 84 16.11 5.12 -1.94
CA ASN A 84 16.93 4.95 -3.14
C ASN A 84 16.10 4.40 -4.32
N SER A 85 15.80 5.27 -5.28
CA SER A 85 15.00 4.92 -6.47
C SER A 85 15.71 3.98 -7.46
N ALA A 86 17.02 3.77 -7.32
CA ALA A 86 17.78 2.81 -8.14
C ALA A 86 17.58 1.35 -7.68
N ARG A 87 16.93 1.12 -6.54
CA ARG A 87 16.59 -0.26 -6.10
C ARG A 87 15.58 -0.89 -7.04
N ARG A 88 15.70 -2.21 -7.25
CA ARG A 88 14.71 -2.99 -8.00
C ARG A 88 13.37 -2.95 -7.28
N PHE A 89 12.29 -2.85 -8.04
CA PHE A 89 10.91 -2.86 -7.56
C PHE A 89 10.42 -4.30 -7.28
N ASP A 90 11.27 -5.06 -6.59
CA ASP A 90 11.05 -6.44 -6.18
C ASP A 90 10.14 -6.55 -4.94
N LYS A 91 9.92 -7.79 -4.46
CA LYS A 91 9.06 -8.07 -3.30
C LYS A 91 9.47 -7.27 -2.06
N VAL A 92 10.76 -7.27 -1.74
CA VAL A 92 11.29 -6.64 -0.52
C VAL A 92 11.10 -5.13 -0.60
N THR A 93 11.43 -4.54 -1.76
CA THR A 93 11.28 -3.11 -2.00
C THR A 93 9.81 -2.68 -1.98
N GLN A 94 8.90 -3.43 -2.61
CA GLN A 94 7.47 -3.12 -2.57
C GLN A 94 6.91 -3.17 -1.15
N GLN A 95 7.28 -4.18 -0.35
CA GLN A 95 6.83 -4.28 1.05
C GLN A 95 7.39 -3.15 1.91
N GLU A 96 8.66 -2.78 1.72
CA GLU A 96 9.27 -1.64 2.42
C GLU A 96 8.59 -0.32 2.06
N LEU A 97 8.32 -0.09 0.77
CA LEU A 97 7.56 1.07 0.31
C LEU A 97 6.14 1.08 0.91
N ALA A 98 5.49 -0.07 1.08
CA ALA A 98 4.16 -0.13 1.71
C ALA A 98 4.21 0.29 3.19
N VAL A 99 5.25 -0.12 3.93
CA VAL A 99 5.47 0.34 5.31
C VAL A 99 5.74 1.85 5.35
N LEU A 100 6.60 2.35 4.46
CA LEU A 100 6.89 3.78 4.37
C LEU A 100 5.64 4.58 3.98
N ASN A 101 4.77 4.02 3.14
CA ASN A 101 3.51 4.63 2.77
C ASN A 101 2.61 4.84 3.99
N ILE A 102 2.46 3.81 4.84
CA ILE A 102 1.76 3.95 6.12
C ILE A 102 2.41 5.03 6.98
N LYS A 103 3.73 5.01 7.11
CA LYS A 103 4.48 5.98 7.93
C LYS A 103 4.27 7.43 7.49
N TYR A 104 4.39 7.71 6.19
CA TYR A 104 4.46 9.08 5.68
C TYR A 104 3.15 9.61 5.09
N MET A 105 2.27 8.73 4.62
CA MET A 105 0.99 9.10 4.00
C MET A 105 -0.19 8.87 4.93
N ARG A 106 -0.05 7.97 5.92
CA ARG A 106 -1.07 7.71 6.97
C ARG A 106 -0.50 7.88 8.39
N PRO A 107 -0.03 9.10 8.75
CA PRO A 107 0.66 9.33 10.03
C PRO A 107 -0.17 8.95 11.26
N GLN A 108 -1.51 8.97 11.17
CA GLN A 108 -2.40 8.52 12.25
C GLN A 108 -2.34 7.00 12.47
N VAL A 109 -2.21 6.21 11.40
CA VAL A 109 -1.96 4.76 11.51
C VAL A 109 -0.59 4.55 12.13
N TRP A 110 0.42 5.28 11.66
CA TRP A 110 1.78 5.19 12.21
C TRP A 110 1.84 5.52 13.71
N ALA A 111 1.21 6.61 14.12
CA ALA A 111 1.07 6.98 15.53
C ALA A 111 0.36 5.89 16.34
N TYR A 112 -0.75 5.35 15.81
CA TYR A 112 -1.48 4.25 16.46
C TYR A 112 -0.59 3.03 16.70
N VAL A 113 0.16 2.58 15.69
CA VAL A 113 1.03 1.40 15.82
C VAL A 113 2.23 1.65 16.75
N LEU A 114 2.65 2.90 16.94
CA LEU A 114 3.61 3.31 17.96
C LEU A 114 3.01 3.38 19.38
N GLY A 115 1.70 3.13 19.54
CA GLY A 115 1.02 3.17 20.84
C GLY A 115 0.54 4.55 21.26
N GLU A 116 0.62 5.55 20.39
CA GLU A 116 0.17 6.92 20.66
C GLU A 116 -1.37 6.97 20.85
N PRO A 117 -1.92 8.08 21.41
CA PRO A 117 -3.35 8.20 21.70
C PRO A 117 -4.18 8.49 20.43
N VAL A 118 -4.19 7.52 19.51
CA VAL A 118 -5.08 7.46 18.34
C VAL A 118 -6.12 6.36 18.60
N SER A 119 -7.38 6.57 18.20
CA SER A 119 -8.40 5.53 18.35
C SER A 119 -8.24 4.43 17.31
N ALA A 120 -8.62 3.19 17.66
CA ALA A 120 -8.62 2.07 16.72
C ALA A 120 -9.48 2.36 15.48
N TYR A 121 -10.64 3.00 15.69
CA TYR A 121 -11.52 3.44 14.60
C TYR A 121 -10.80 4.41 13.65
N ARG A 122 -10.07 5.41 14.18
CA ARG A 122 -9.35 6.38 13.36
C ARG A 122 -8.23 5.70 12.56
N ALA A 123 -7.50 4.77 13.15
CA ALA A 123 -6.46 4.02 12.46
C ALA A 123 -7.05 3.14 11.34
N ALA A 124 -8.13 2.39 11.62
CA ALA A 124 -8.81 1.58 10.61
C ALA A 124 -9.41 2.44 9.47
N LEU A 125 -9.96 3.61 9.78
CA LEU A 125 -10.46 4.55 8.78
C LEU A 125 -9.35 5.04 7.85
N GLU A 126 -8.18 5.39 8.38
CA GLU A 126 -7.06 5.85 7.56
C GLU A 126 -6.46 4.72 6.72
N MET A 127 -6.52 3.46 7.17
CA MET A 127 -6.22 2.30 6.32
C MET A 127 -7.21 2.16 5.16
N ALA A 128 -8.51 2.31 5.41
CA ALA A 128 -9.56 2.26 4.38
C ALA A 128 -9.45 3.40 3.35
N LYS A 129 -8.87 4.53 3.74
CA LYS A 129 -8.55 5.64 2.83
C LYS A 129 -7.28 5.43 2.01
N GLU A 130 -6.43 4.48 2.38
CA GLU A 130 -5.22 4.19 1.59
C GLU A 130 -5.49 3.11 0.55
N TRP A 131 -6.16 2.03 0.96
CA TRP A 131 -6.44 0.90 0.07
C TRP A 131 -7.93 0.69 -0.10
N ALA A 132 -8.40 0.73 -1.35
CA ALA A 132 -9.80 0.61 -1.68
C ALA A 132 -10.39 -0.77 -1.30
N SER A 133 -9.54 -1.80 -1.22
CA SER A 133 -9.90 -3.14 -0.75
C SER A 133 -10.15 -3.24 0.76
N VAL A 134 -9.70 -2.26 1.55
CA VAL A 134 -9.87 -2.26 3.00
C VAL A 134 -11.27 -1.74 3.36
N GLY A 135 -12.01 -2.53 4.14
CA GLY A 135 -13.34 -2.19 4.64
C GLY A 135 -13.31 -0.98 5.57
N HIS A 136 -14.21 -0.03 5.32
CA HIS A 136 -14.46 1.12 6.17
C HIS A 136 -14.94 0.66 7.56
N PRO A 137 -14.48 1.29 8.65
CA PRO A 137 -14.73 0.78 9.99
C PRO A 137 -16.19 0.82 10.46
N SER A 138 -17.04 1.64 9.83
CA SER A 138 -18.46 1.73 10.21
C SER A 138 -19.38 0.72 9.51
N ASP A 139 -19.07 0.32 8.28
CA ASP A 139 -20.03 -0.41 7.42
C ASP A 139 -19.37 -1.49 6.54
N ASN A 140 -18.06 -1.69 6.69
CA ASN A 140 -17.26 -2.66 5.94
C ASN A 140 -17.27 -2.47 4.40
N ARG A 141 -17.75 -1.32 3.90
CA ARG A 141 -17.70 -1.00 2.46
C ARG A 141 -16.35 -0.38 2.10
N SER A 142 -16.00 -0.35 0.83
CA SER A 142 -14.83 0.44 0.41
C SER A 142 -15.07 1.91 0.74
N TYR A 143 -14.06 2.64 1.22
CA TYR A 143 -14.14 4.10 1.35
C TYR A 143 -14.52 4.77 0.01
N TYR A 144 -14.16 4.12 -1.10
CA TYR A 144 -14.39 4.61 -2.46
C TYR A 144 -15.57 3.91 -3.16
N ALA A 145 -16.47 3.25 -2.41
CA ALA A 145 -17.66 2.63 -2.96
C ALA A 145 -18.57 3.66 -3.67
N GLY A 146 -19.19 3.26 -4.78
CA GLY A 146 -20.05 4.14 -5.59
C GLY A 146 -19.29 5.09 -6.53
N GLY A 147 -17.95 5.15 -6.46
CA GLY A 147 -17.13 5.88 -7.42
C GLY A 147 -17.00 5.18 -8.78
N ARG A 148 -16.44 5.89 -9.77
CA ARG A 148 -16.27 5.39 -11.16
C ARG A 148 -15.35 4.16 -11.29
N GLY A 149 -14.52 3.89 -10.27
CA GLY A 149 -13.54 2.81 -10.28
C GLY A 149 -14.08 1.41 -9.95
N GLY A 150 -15.36 1.29 -9.55
CA GLY A 150 -15.94 -0.02 -9.19
C GLY A 150 -15.35 -0.65 -7.92
N ASN A 151 -14.81 0.18 -7.02
CA ASN A 151 -14.11 -0.25 -5.82
C ASN A 151 -15.01 -1.02 -4.86
N LYS A 152 -14.52 -2.15 -4.34
CA LYS A 152 -15.20 -2.99 -3.36
C LYS A 152 -14.22 -3.41 -2.27
N ALA A 153 -14.68 -3.35 -1.02
CA ALA A 153 -13.93 -3.92 0.09
C ALA A 153 -13.87 -5.44 -0.06
N LYS A 154 -12.70 -5.98 0.22
CA LYS A 154 -12.37 -7.41 0.16
C LYS A 154 -11.66 -7.86 1.45
N ILE A 155 -11.07 -6.92 2.19
CA ILE A 155 -10.47 -7.14 3.51
C ILE A 155 -11.42 -6.54 4.54
N SER A 156 -11.85 -7.36 5.51
CA SER A 156 -12.85 -6.93 6.48
C SER A 156 -12.30 -5.93 7.50
N THR A 157 -13.15 -5.01 7.94
CA THR A 157 -12.86 -4.09 9.05
C THR A 157 -12.47 -4.84 10.33
N SER A 158 -13.07 -6.00 10.60
CA SER A 158 -12.76 -6.81 11.78
C SER A 158 -11.32 -7.33 11.75
N PHE A 159 -10.87 -7.85 10.61
CA PHE A 159 -9.48 -8.28 10.42
C PHE A 159 -8.50 -7.11 10.56
N VAL A 160 -8.79 -5.97 9.95
CA VAL A 160 -7.94 -4.78 10.00
C VAL A 160 -7.84 -4.24 11.42
N SER A 161 -8.98 -4.12 12.11
CA SER A 161 -9.03 -3.63 13.49
C SER A 161 -8.37 -4.58 14.47
N GLN A 162 -8.48 -5.90 14.26
CA GLN A 162 -7.77 -6.89 15.06
C GLN A 162 -6.26 -6.76 14.85
N THR A 163 -5.81 -6.80 13.59
CA THR A 163 -4.38 -6.72 13.28
C THR A 163 -3.75 -5.43 13.79
N LEU A 164 -4.44 -4.29 13.64
CA LEU A 164 -3.98 -3.01 14.20
C LEU A 164 -3.83 -3.08 15.73
N ARG A 165 -4.78 -3.67 16.44
CA ARG A 165 -4.69 -3.85 17.91
C ARG A 165 -3.51 -4.74 18.29
N ASP A 166 -3.28 -5.83 17.57
CA ASP A 166 -2.21 -6.79 17.85
C ASP A 166 -0.82 -6.16 17.69
N VAL A 167 -0.67 -5.24 16.73
CA VAL A 167 0.62 -4.58 16.47
C VAL A 167 0.82 -3.29 17.28
N ARG A 168 -0.20 -2.80 17.98
CA ARG A 168 -0.14 -1.54 18.73
C ARG A 168 0.95 -1.59 19.79
N GLY A 169 1.90 -0.64 19.71
CA GLY A 169 3.02 -0.54 20.66
C GLY A 169 4.10 -1.59 20.47
N THR A 170 3.98 -2.49 19.49
CA THR A 170 5.01 -3.50 19.19
C THR A 170 6.20 -2.94 18.41
N LEU A 171 6.01 -1.79 17.74
CA LEU A 171 7.08 -1.04 17.10
C LEU A 171 7.75 -0.13 18.13
N SER A 172 8.93 -0.53 18.59
CA SER A 172 9.78 0.34 19.41
C SER A 172 10.22 1.55 18.58
N ARG A 173 10.09 2.77 19.12
CA ARG A 173 10.76 3.94 18.54
C ARG A 173 12.28 3.65 18.52
N PRO A 174 13.03 4.02 17.47
CA PRO A 174 14.48 4.00 17.55
C PRO A 174 14.89 4.80 18.79
N GLN A 175 15.64 4.18 19.70
CA GLN A 175 16.25 4.89 20.82
C GLN A 175 17.12 6.00 20.20
N VAL A 176 16.81 7.26 20.51
CA VAL A 176 17.72 8.36 20.18
C VAL A 176 18.89 8.18 21.13
N ILE A 177 19.97 7.59 20.63
CA ILE A 177 21.26 7.63 21.33
C ILE A 177 21.65 9.11 21.33
N ARG A 178 21.65 9.71 22.51
CA ARG A 178 22.17 11.06 22.74
C ARG A 178 23.69 11.01 22.82
#